data_AF-X1FTV1-F1
#
_entry.id   AF-X1FTV1-F1
#
_cell.length_a   1.000
_cell.length_b   1.000
_cell.length_c   1.000
_cell.angle_alpha   90.00
_cell.angle_beta   90.00
_cell.angle_gamma   90.00
#
_symmetry.space_group_name_H-M   'P 1'
#
loop_
_entity.id
_entity.type
_entity.pdbx_description
1 polymer ?
#
loop_
_entity_poly.entity_id
_entity_poly.type
_entity_poly.pdbx_seq_one_letter_code
_entity_poly.pdbx_strand_id
1 'polypeptide(L)'
;IAQLLVATAKKEGSTIVAHGCTGKGNDQVRFDVSIAALAPELKVIAPAREWNMTREQTIAYAQDHNIPVPATTASPYSVDENLWGRSIECGALEDPWSEPPTDVFAWTRFLEETPGQPSYVEIGFEKGIPLSLDDKKLDGVRLVQRIHELAGEHGKPLRSHLTTTMNHN
;
A
#
# COMPACT_ATOMS: atom_id res chain seq x y z
N ILE A 1 8.98 -6.54 3.86
CA ILE A 1 8.39 -6.53 5.23
C ILE A 1 8.60 -7.87 5.94
N ALA A 2 8.11 -9.00 5.40
CA ALA A 2 8.25 -10.33 6.04
C ALA A 2 9.69 -10.68 6.46
N GLN A 3 10.69 -10.38 5.63
CA GLN A 3 12.10 -10.59 5.99
C GLN A 3 12.54 -9.82 7.25
N LEU A 4 12.13 -8.55 7.39
CA LEU A 4 12.45 -7.73 8.56
C LEU A 4 11.71 -8.23 9.80
N LEU A 5 10.44 -8.66 9.64
CA LEU A 5 9.66 -9.29 10.71
C LEU A 5 10.37 -10.54 11.24
N VAL A 6 10.79 -11.45 10.34
CA VAL A 6 11.52 -12.68 10.70
C VAL A 6 12.87 -12.37 11.35
N ALA A 7 13.64 -11.43 10.80
CA ALA A 7 14.93 -11.04 11.37
C ALA A 7 14.76 -10.47 12.79
N THR A 8 13.72 -9.67 13.01
CA THR A 8 13.38 -9.12 14.33
C THR A 8 12.94 -10.22 15.28
N ALA A 9 12.05 -11.12 14.86
CA ALA A 9 11.60 -12.24 15.69
C ALA A 9 12.78 -13.10 16.17
N LYS A 10 13.75 -13.40 15.29
CA LYS A 10 14.97 -14.15 15.63
C LYS A 10 15.83 -13.39 16.63
N LYS A 11 16.01 -12.08 16.44
CA LYS A 11 16.77 -11.22 17.35
C LYS A 11 16.16 -11.17 18.75
N GLU A 12 14.83 -11.09 18.82
CA GLU A 12 14.09 -11.02 20.09
C GLU A 12 13.79 -12.39 20.70
N GLY A 13 14.19 -13.50 20.05
CA GLY A 13 13.91 -14.86 20.53
C GLY A 13 12.43 -15.25 20.48
N SER A 14 11.62 -14.58 19.66
CA SER A 14 10.20 -14.88 19.52
C SER A 14 9.98 -16.16 18.73
N THR A 15 9.03 -16.98 19.19
CA THR A 15 8.56 -18.19 18.48
C THR A 15 7.29 -17.93 17.66
N ILE A 16 6.72 -16.73 17.79
CA ILE A 16 5.44 -16.34 17.18
C ILE A 16 5.58 -14.99 16.49
N VAL A 17 4.97 -14.85 15.32
CA VAL A 17 4.80 -13.57 14.62
C VAL A 17 3.33 -13.36 14.27
N ALA A 18 2.93 -12.10 14.14
CA ALA A 18 1.56 -11.75 13.76
C ALA A 18 1.53 -10.76 12.60
N HIS A 19 0.50 -10.84 11.76
CA HIS A 19 0.18 -9.84 10.76
C HIS A 19 -1.32 -9.52 10.75
N GLY A 20 -1.67 -8.30 10.36
CA GLY A 20 -3.05 -7.78 10.40
C GLY A 20 -3.84 -7.96 9.10
N CYS A 21 -3.39 -8.81 8.18
CA CYS A 21 -4.06 -8.96 6.88
C CYS A 21 -5.42 -9.66 7.05
N THR A 22 -6.42 -9.20 6.31
CA THR A 22 -7.74 -9.85 6.26
C THR A 22 -7.68 -11.15 5.46
N GLY A 23 -8.70 -12.01 5.62
CA GLY A 23 -8.85 -13.23 4.83
C GLY A 23 -9.26 -13.03 3.37
N LYS A 24 -9.52 -11.79 2.94
CA LYS A 24 -10.01 -11.48 1.58
C LYS A 24 -8.92 -10.97 0.64
N GLY A 25 -7.85 -10.39 1.19
CA GLY A 25 -6.76 -9.81 0.40
C GLY A 25 -5.69 -10.81 -0.02
N ASN A 26 -4.82 -10.39 -0.95
CA ASN A 26 -3.65 -11.16 -1.38
C ASN A 26 -2.50 -11.10 -0.37
N ASP A 27 -2.45 -10.08 0.50
CA ASP A 27 -1.32 -9.86 1.40
C ASP A 27 -1.14 -10.95 2.44
N GLN A 28 -2.23 -11.60 2.90
CA GLN A 28 -2.12 -12.75 3.79
C GLN A 28 -1.24 -13.85 3.17
N VAL A 29 -1.42 -14.13 1.87
CA VAL A 29 -0.69 -15.17 1.16
C VAL A 29 0.77 -14.75 1.01
N ARG A 30 1.00 -13.48 0.67
CA ARG A 30 2.35 -12.92 0.55
C ARG A 30 3.11 -13.02 1.87
N PHE A 31 2.48 -12.70 3.00
CA PHE A 31 3.09 -12.82 4.33
C PHE A 31 3.31 -14.28 4.72
N ASP A 32 2.26 -15.12 4.68
CA ASP A 32 2.32 -16.51 5.11
C ASP A 32 3.39 -17.29 4.34
N VAL A 33 3.41 -17.19 3.01
CA VAL A 33 4.39 -17.88 2.17
C VAL A 33 5.81 -17.36 2.43
N SER A 34 5.98 -16.04 2.56
CA SER A 34 7.31 -15.46 2.82
C SER A 34 7.85 -15.85 4.19
N ILE A 35 7.01 -15.86 5.23
CA ILE A 35 7.41 -16.26 6.59
C ILE A 35 7.74 -17.75 6.59
N ALA A 36 6.88 -18.59 6.01
CA ALA A 36 7.12 -20.03 5.91
C ALA A 36 8.42 -20.36 5.16
N ALA A 37 8.77 -19.60 4.12
CA ALA A 37 10.01 -19.79 3.38
C ALA A 37 11.27 -19.34 4.17
N LEU A 38 11.17 -18.30 5.00
CA LEU A 38 12.31 -17.70 5.70
C LEU A 38 12.54 -18.27 7.11
N ALA A 39 11.49 -18.71 7.76
CA ALA A 39 11.49 -19.22 9.13
C ALA A 39 10.26 -20.12 9.39
N PRO A 40 10.22 -21.34 8.83
CA PRO A 40 9.11 -22.29 9.00
C PRO A 40 8.87 -22.69 10.47
N GLU A 41 9.86 -22.47 11.35
CA GLU A 41 9.76 -22.68 12.78
C GLU A 41 8.86 -21.66 13.50
N LEU A 42 8.62 -20.48 12.91
CA LEU A 42 7.79 -19.44 13.52
C LEU A 42 6.31 -19.75 13.32
N LYS A 43 5.54 -19.69 14.40
CA LYS A 43 4.08 -19.76 14.33
C LYS A 43 3.54 -18.40 13.88
N VAL A 44 2.70 -18.39 12.85
CA VAL A 44 2.00 -17.18 12.38
C VAL A 44 0.61 -17.10 13.01
N ILE A 45 0.24 -15.91 13.49
CA ILE A 45 -1.11 -15.57 13.94
C ILE A 45 -1.64 -14.42 13.08
N ALA A 46 -2.88 -14.52 12.60
CA ALA A 46 -3.51 -13.49 11.78
C ALA A 46 -4.84 -13.04 12.40
N PRO A 47 -4.84 -12.13 13.40
CA PRO A 47 -6.04 -11.79 14.17
C PRO A 47 -7.20 -11.27 13.31
N ALA A 48 -6.91 -10.45 12.29
CA ALA A 48 -7.92 -9.91 11.38
C ALA A 48 -8.60 -10.99 10.51
N ARG A 49 -7.94 -12.14 10.33
CA ARG A 49 -8.48 -13.31 9.64
C ARG A 49 -9.19 -14.26 10.60
N GLU A 50 -8.66 -14.44 11.80
CA GLU A 50 -9.12 -15.44 12.78
C GLU A 50 -10.31 -14.96 13.62
N TRP A 51 -10.35 -13.68 14.00
CA TRP A 51 -11.35 -13.17 14.94
C TRP A 51 -12.63 -12.70 14.24
N ASN A 52 -12.58 -12.52 12.92
CA ASN A 52 -13.72 -12.15 12.06
C ASN A 52 -14.55 -10.96 12.61
N MET A 53 -13.87 -9.99 13.24
CA MET A 53 -14.50 -8.80 13.80
C MET A 53 -14.81 -7.79 12.68
N THR A 54 -16.02 -7.24 12.71
CA THR A 54 -16.40 -6.07 11.91
C THR A 54 -15.64 -4.83 12.36
N ARG A 55 -15.63 -3.77 11.53
CA ARG A 55 -15.01 -2.49 11.89
C ARG A 55 -15.64 -1.90 13.15
N GLU A 56 -16.95 -2.03 13.29
CA GLU A 56 -17.72 -1.57 14.45
C GLU A 56 -17.30 -2.33 15.72
N GLN A 57 -17.11 -3.64 15.61
CA GLN A 57 -16.64 -4.48 16.72
C GLN A 57 -15.20 -4.16 17.12
N THR A 58 -14.30 -3.86 16.16
CA THR A 58 -12.91 -3.48 16.50
C THR A 58 -12.83 -2.10 17.15
N ILE A 59 -13.68 -1.16 16.74
CA ILE A 59 -13.82 0.15 17.41
C ILE A 59 -14.35 -0.03 18.83
N ALA A 60 -15.42 -0.82 19.02
CA ALA A 60 -15.97 -1.10 20.35
C ALA A 60 -14.93 -1.77 21.26
N TYR A 61 -14.22 -2.78 20.76
CA TYR A 61 -13.13 -3.43 21.49
C TYR A 61 -12.04 -2.44 21.89
N ALA A 62 -11.62 -1.55 20.98
CA ALA A 62 -10.62 -0.55 21.31
C ALA A 62 -11.10 0.44 22.39
N GLN A 63 -12.38 0.83 22.36
CA GLN A 63 -13.00 1.66 23.40
C GLN A 63 -13.04 0.95 24.75
N ASP A 64 -13.51 -0.30 24.78
CA ASP A 64 -13.60 -1.12 26.00
C ASP A 64 -12.22 -1.35 26.64
N HIS A 65 -11.17 -1.44 25.81
CA HIS A 65 -9.80 -1.65 26.26
C HIS A 65 -8.96 -0.37 26.38
N ASN A 66 -9.56 0.83 26.23
CA ASN A 66 -8.87 2.11 26.28
C ASN A 66 -7.68 2.23 25.31
N ILE A 67 -7.78 1.59 24.14
CA ILE A 67 -6.77 1.67 23.08
C ILE A 67 -7.03 2.94 22.28
N PRO A 68 -6.10 3.91 22.24
CA PRO A 68 -6.29 5.13 21.47
C PRO A 68 -6.26 4.80 19.97
N VAL A 69 -7.41 4.90 19.30
CA VAL A 69 -7.51 4.72 17.84
C VAL A 69 -7.79 6.07 17.19
N PRO A 70 -6.95 6.51 16.23
CA PRO A 70 -7.23 7.72 15.45
C PRO A 70 -8.36 7.53 14.42
N ALA A 71 -8.88 6.31 14.29
CA ALA A 71 -9.89 5.95 13.30
C ALA A 71 -11.25 6.58 13.64
N THR A 72 -11.58 7.65 12.92
CA THR A 72 -12.97 8.11 12.79
C THR A 72 -13.67 7.24 11.74
N THR A 73 -15.01 7.24 11.75
CA THR A 73 -15.86 6.68 10.69
C THR A 73 -15.71 7.39 9.33
N ALA A 74 -14.79 8.35 9.21
CA ALA A 74 -14.81 9.36 8.16
C ALA A 74 -14.07 9.01 6.86
N SER A 75 -13.16 8.02 6.85
CA SER A 75 -12.56 7.54 5.59
C SER A 75 -13.15 6.20 5.20
N PRO A 76 -14.04 6.15 4.19
CA PRO A 76 -14.61 4.89 3.70
C PRO A 76 -13.60 4.06 2.89
N TYR A 77 -12.44 4.63 2.56
CA TYR A 77 -11.43 4.01 1.72
C TYR A 77 -10.37 3.27 2.53
N SER A 78 -9.94 2.14 1.99
CA SER A 78 -8.70 1.45 2.38
C SER A 78 -7.60 1.94 1.44
N VAL A 79 -6.54 2.52 2.02
CA VAL A 79 -5.42 3.10 1.27
C VAL A 79 -4.13 2.42 1.70
N ASP A 80 -3.39 1.86 0.74
CA ASP A 80 -2.01 1.39 0.92
C ASP A 80 -1.07 2.27 0.11
N GLU A 81 -0.01 2.77 0.75
CA GLU A 81 0.93 3.71 0.15
C GLU A 81 2.35 3.35 0.53
N ASN A 82 3.23 3.34 -0.47
CA ASN A 82 4.67 3.24 -0.28
C ASN A 82 5.37 4.07 -1.35
N LEU A 83 6.70 4.12 -1.33
CA LEU A 83 7.49 4.91 -2.27
C LEU A 83 7.15 4.66 -3.75
N TRP A 84 6.63 3.48 -4.12
CA TRP A 84 6.38 3.07 -5.50
C TRP A 84 4.97 3.37 -6.00
N GLY A 85 4.01 3.62 -5.10
CA GLY A 85 2.63 3.73 -5.51
C GLY A 85 1.65 3.85 -4.36
N ARG A 86 0.43 4.21 -4.74
CA ARG A 86 -0.73 4.32 -3.87
C ARG A 86 -1.87 3.50 -4.43
N SER A 87 -2.41 2.58 -3.64
CA SER A 87 -3.58 1.77 -3.94
C SER A 87 -4.74 2.22 -3.08
N ILE A 88 -5.93 2.30 -3.66
CA ILE A 88 -7.16 2.74 -2.98
C ILE A 88 -8.27 1.76 -3.33
N GLU A 89 -9.00 1.30 -2.33
CA GLU A 89 -10.12 0.37 -2.47
C GLU A 89 -11.25 0.68 -1.47
N CYS A 90 -12.34 -0.08 -1.54
CA CYS A 90 -13.54 0.03 -0.70
C CYS A 90 -14.38 1.31 -0.93
N GLY A 91 -15.54 1.34 -0.27
CA GLY A 91 -16.49 2.46 -0.35
C GLY A 91 -17.12 2.57 -1.73
N ALA A 92 -17.19 3.79 -2.26
CA ALA A 92 -17.76 4.05 -3.58
C ALA A 92 -17.02 3.33 -4.74
N LEU A 93 -15.78 2.86 -4.51
CA LEU A 93 -14.97 2.18 -5.53
C LEU A 93 -15.37 0.71 -5.75
N GLU A 94 -16.24 0.14 -4.91
CA GLU A 94 -16.73 -1.23 -5.08
C GLU A 94 -17.75 -1.38 -6.23
N ASP A 95 -18.40 -0.28 -6.62
CA ASP A 95 -19.27 -0.25 -7.80
C ASP A 95 -18.47 0.17 -9.04
N PRO A 96 -18.16 -0.74 -9.98
CA PRO A 96 -17.40 -0.41 -11.18
C PRO A 96 -18.15 0.50 -12.15
N TRP A 97 -19.46 0.72 -11.94
CA TRP A 97 -20.27 1.65 -12.72
C TRP A 97 -20.24 3.09 -12.18
N SER A 98 -19.70 3.27 -10.98
CA SER A 98 -19.53 4.57 -10.35
C SER A 98 -18.15 5.17 -10.68
N GLU A 99 -18.12 6.46 -10.99
CA GLU A 99 -16.85 7.18 -11.17
C GLU A 99 -16.15 7.35 -9.82
N PRO A 100 -14.81 7.16 -9.74
CA PRO A 100 -14.06 7.40 -8.52
C PRO A 100 -14.25 8.83 -7.99
N PRO A 101 -14.68 9.01 -6.73
CA PRO A 101 -14.81 10.33 -6.12
C PRO A 101 -13.49 11.11 -6.11
N THR A 102 -13.54 12.44 -6.15
CA THR A 102 -12.34 13.27 -6.32
C THR A 102 -11.41 13.27 -5.09
N ASP A 103 -11.92 12.95 -3.91
CA ASP A 103 -11.17 12.88 -2.65
C ASP A 103 -10.31 11.60 -2.54
N VAL A 104 -10.48 10.63 -3.44
CA VAL A 104 -9.58 9.47 -3.51
C VAL A 104 -8.21 9.84 -4.09
N PHE A 105 -8.08 10.97 -4.77
CA PHE A 105 -6.83 11.38 -5.43
C PHE A 105 -5.97 12.24 -4.49
N ALA A 106 -4.73 11.80 -4.24
CA ALA A 106 -3.77 12.53 -3.39
C ALA A 106 -2.44 12.87 -4.08
N TRP A 107 -2.03 12.07 -5.07
CA TRP A 107 -0.69 12.16 -5.68
C TRP A 107 -0.69 12.80 -7.08
N THR A 108 -1.85 12.93 -7.71
CA THR A 108 -1.98 13.35 -9.11
C THR A 108 -2.99 14.50 -9.21
N ARG A 109 -2.68 15.47 -10.08
CA ARG A 109 -3.62 16.54 -10.43
C ARG A 109 -4.67 16.05 -11.42
N PHE A 110 -5.87 16.64 -11.35
CA PHE A 110 -6.85 16.54 -12.42
C PHE A 110 -6.32 17.19 -13.68
N LEU A 111 -6.69 16.67 -14.85
CA LEU A 111 -6.17 17.13 -16.15
C LEU A 111 -6.41 18.64 -16.34
N GLU A 112 -7.54 19.14 -15.86
CA GLU A 112 -7.94 20.55 -15.89
C GLU A 112 -7.01 21.46 -15.07
N GLU A 113 -6.27 20.88 -14.11
CA GLU A 113 -5.31 21.58 -13.24
C GLU A 113 -3.84 21.36 -13.66
N THR A 114 -3.60 20.61 -14.73
CA THR A 114 -2.24 20.35 -15.23
C THR A 114 -1.70 21.50 -16.08
N PRO A 115 -0.36 21.67 -16.17
CA PRO A 115 0.22 22.63 -17.10
C PRO A 115 -0.13 22.30 -18.56
N GLY A 116 -0.55 23.32 -19.33
CA GLY A 116 -0.84 23.17 -20.76
C GLY A 116 0.40 23.01 -21.67
N GLN A 117 1.60 22.91 -21.09
CA GLN A 117 2.86 22.70 -21.81
C GLN A 117 3.50 21.38 -21.38
N PRO A 118 4.09 20.61 -22.32
CA PRO A 118 4.77 19.38 -21.98
C PRO A 118 6.05 19.65 -21.19
N SER A 119 6.37 18.74 -20.26
CA SER A 119 7.68 18.66 -19.61
C SER A 119 8.50 17.53 -20.21
N TYR A 120 9.78 17.77 -20.40
CA TYR A 120 10.75 16.77 -20.82
C TYR A 120 11.64 16.41 -19.65
N VAL A 121 11.87 15.11 -19.46
CA VAL A 121 12.74 14.57 -18.42
C VAL A 121 13.67 13.55 -19.03
N GLU A 122 14.95 13.62 -18.68
CA GLU A 122 15.95 12.61 -19.06
C GLU A 122 16.31 11.75 -17.86
N ILE A 123 16.16 10.44 -17.99
CA ILE A 123 16.55 9.49 -16.93
C ILE A 123 17.79 8.74 -17.39
N GLY A 124 18.90 8.92 -16.67
CA GLY A 124 20.14 8.21 -16.94
C GLY A 124 20.18 6.85 -16.24
N PHE A 125 20.58 5.82 -17.00
CA PHE A 125 20.71 4.46 -16.51
C PHE A 125 22.14 3.96 -16.60
N GLU A 126 22.57 3.21 -15.59
CA GLU A 126 23.79 2.42 -15.65
C GLU A 126 23.46 0.97 -15.31
N LYS A 127 23.77 0.05 -16.23
CA LYS A 127 23.51 -1.40 -16.05
C LYS A 127 22.06 -1.72 -15.66
N GLY A 128 21.10 -0.95 -16.20
CA GLY A 128 19.67 -1.11 -15.93
C GLY A 128 19.17 -0.46 -14.64
N ILE A 129 20.02 0.24 -13.88
CA ILE A 129 19.64 0.97 -12.67
C ILE A 129 19.55 2.46 -12.99
N PRO A 130 18.42 3.14 -12.70
CA PRO A 130 18.32 4.58 -12.87
C PRO A 130 19.18 5.28 -11.80
N LEU A 131 20.03 6.21 -12.22
CA LEU A 131 20.99 6.90 -11.35
C LEU A 131 20.95 8.43 -11.48
N SER A 132 20.29 8.98 -12.50
CA SER A 132 20.17 10.42 -12.69
C SER A 132 18.84 10.84 -13.29
N LEU A 133 18.49 12.10 -13.05
CA LEU A 133 17.39 12.81 -13.66
C LEU A 133 17.90 14.17 -14.15
N ASP A 134 17.72 14.49 -15.43
CA ASP A 134 18.23 15.70 -16.10
C ASP A 134 19.71 15.95 -15.79
N ASP A 135 20.55 14.94 -16.08
CA ASP A 135 21.99 14.89 -15.81
C ASP A 135 22.42 15.00 -14.33
N LYS A 136 21.48 15.11 -13.39
CA LYS A 136 21.78 15.19 -11.96
C LYS A 136 21.70 13.81 -11.33
N LYS A 137 22.81 13.36 -10.74
CA LYS A 137 22.85 12.12 -9.97
C LYS A 137 21.98 12.24 -8.71
N LEU A 138 21.12 11.25 -8.50
CA LEU A 138 20.22 11.16 -7.35
C LEU A 138 20.34 9.75 -6.74
N ASP A 139 20.13 9.63 -5.44
CA ASP A 139 19.87 8.32 -4.85
C ASP A 139 18.50 7.80 -5.31
N GLY A 140 18.31 6.48 -5.24
CA GLY A 140 17.12 5.84 -5.79
C GLY A 140 15.80 6.33 -5.16
N VAL A 141 15.81 6.69 -3.87
CA VAL A 141 14.61 7.19 -3.19
C VAL A 141 14.23 8.56 -3.74
N ARG A 142 15.19 9.49 -3.76
CA ARG A 142 14.97 10.83 -4.29
C ARG A 142 14.60 10.84 -5.77
N LEU A 143 15.21 9.94 -6.55
CA LEU A 143 14.90 9.80 -7.96
C LEU A 143 13.43 9.45 -8.17
N VAL A 144 12.92 8.46 -7.44
CA VAL A 144 11.50 8.05 -7.56
C VAL A 144 10.55 9.12 -7.06
N GLN A 145 10.85 9.76 -5.93
CA GLN A 145 10.06 10.88 -5.41
C GLN A 145 9.95 12.01 -6.43
N ARG A 146 11.09 12.38 -7.05
CA ARG A 146 11.10 13.47 -8.03
C ARG A 146 10.31 13.12 -9.30
N ILE A 147 10.39 11.86 -9.74
CA ILE A 147 9.57 11.37 -10.86
C ILE A 147 8.09 11.39 -10.49
N HIS A 148 7.72 11.00 -9.27
CA HIS A 148 6.33 11.05 -8.80
C HIS A 148 5.77 12.47 -8.79
N GLU A 149 6.54 13.44 -8.29
CA GLU A 149 6.15 14.86 -8.32
C GLU A 149 5.87 15.34 -9.74
N LEU A 150 6.84 15.14 -10.65
CA LEU A 150 6.72 15.57 -12.05
C LEU A 150 5.57 14.87 -12.77
N ALA A 151 5.41 13.56 -12.57
CA ALA A 151 4.31 12.80 -13.17
C ALA A 151 2.93 13.19 -12.59
N GLY A 152 2.88 13.51 -11.29
CA GLY A 152 1.68 13.95 -10.59
C GLY A 152 1.22 15.33 -11.02
N GLU A 153 2.16 16.26 -11.26
CA GLU A 153 1.89 17.61 -11.78
C GLU A 153 1.27 17.60 -13.18
N HIS A 154 1.61 16.61 -14.01
CA HIS A 154 1.13 16.47 -15.39
C HIS A 154 -0.02 15.46 -15.55
N GLY A 155 -0.67 15.04 -14.45
CA GLY A 155 -1.94 14.30 -14.50
C GLY A 155 -1.87 12.97 -15.26
N LYS A 156 -0.82 12.17 -15.01
CA LYS A 156 -0.67 10.86 -15.68
C LYS A 156 -1.94 10.00 -15.54
N PRO A 157 -2.33 9.20 -16.56
CA PRO A 157 -3.61 8.50 -16.56
C PRO A 157 -3.72 7.57 -15.34
N LEU A 158 -4.73 7.84 -14.52
CA LEU A 158 -5.24 6.89 -13.55
C LEU A 158 -5.45 5.56 -14.27
N ARG A 159 -4.92 4.49 -13.70
CA ARG A 159 -5.27 3.16 -14.17
C ARG A 159 -6.28 2.55 -13.21
N SER A 160 -7.56 2.73 -13.51
CA SER A 160 -8.61 1.91 -12.92
C SER A 160 -8.53 0.50 -13.50
N HIS A 161 -8.44 -0.51 -12.64
CA HIS A 161 -8.37 -1.90 -13.05
C HIS A 161 -9.32 -2.76 -12.20
N LEU A 162 -10.07 -3.63 -12.86
CA LEU A 162 -10.66 -4.81 -12.23
C LEU A 162 -9.60 -5.92 -12.24
N THR A 163 -9.13 -6.31 -11.06
CA THR A 163 -8.13 -7.36 -10.90
C THR A 163 -8.73 -8.59 -10.23
N THR A 164 -8.41 -9.78 -10.74
CA THR A 164 -8.75 -11.04 -10.08
C THR A 164 -7.85 -11.24 -8.87
N THR A 165 -8.43 -11.47 -7.69
CA THR A 165 -7.70 -11.86 -6.48
C THR A 165 -7.28 -13.33 -6.55
N MET A 166 -6.16 -13.69 -5.92
CA MET A 166 -5.73 -15.09 -5.86
C MET A 166 -6.60 -15.97 -4.95
N ASN A 167 -7.51 -15.36 -4.19
CA ASN A 167 -8.44 -16.09 -3.34
C ASN A 167 -9.58 -16.64 -4.20
N HIS A 168 -9.64 -17.96 -4.37
CA HIS A 168 -10.84 -18.66 -4.80
C HIS A 168 -11.78 -18.79 -3.61
N ASN A 169 -12.85 -18.00 -3.61
CA ASN A 169 -14.10 -18.40 -2.98
C ASN A 169 -15.12 -18.65 -4.10
#